data_AF-A0A349YLI6-F1
#
_entry.id   AF-A0A349YLI6-F1
#
_cell.length_a   1.000
_cell.length_b   1.000
_cell.length_c   1.000
_cell.angle_alpha   90.00
_cell.angle_beta   90.00
_cell.angle_gamma   90.00
#
_symmetry.space_group_name_H-M   'P 1'
#
loop_
_entity.id
_entity.type
_entity.pdbx_description
1 polymer ?
#
loop_
_entity_poly.entity_id
_entity_poly.type
_entity_poly.pdbx_seq_one_letter_code
_entity_poly.pdbx_strand_id
1 'polypeptide(L)'
;MDMFRKRMELLGGSQSEAYRKQSRDIINATFHRSAAYKTVYLSHLNTCMQKQEFEAKLAIHTYRSITGDVEDYYLQFRPGVRVPMGSYVEIPNDNGVFETWLIVAFDSRPQFPLYYVLKCDWELLWMQNGTPYKCLGVKRTQNSYNSGVWTDYLTTSVENQMKFWMPTTPYTQKIDYGQRVLINDVGREIPLAWSVSKIDDTNPVGLIKLTFKQELANLEVDCSKYGLAGWCRCHDPANLKTKQCESCSVGRPSFVDAGLESMKQIIECGRIEFNGVNARLRVNGIGKTFTPIFWDRKQQKYVDAKPYWSIKYFDVHGVICEISMDFDAESKTWHIVSESNNAVVRIVDGVESSCNCFVNIDSKDVLALNLQISGRDLSIKCLQLYDMAGKKMTLSASDRDGKYHESLDLEVVS
;
A
#
# COMPACT_ATOMS: atom_id res chain seq x y z
N MET A 1 47.57 12.73 5.90
CA MET A 1 46.99 11.37 5.91
C MET A 1 45.80 11.26 6.86
N ASP A 2 45.86 11.79 8.08
CA ASP A 2 44.78 11.65 9.07
C ASP A 2 43.47 12.38 8.72
N MET A 3 43.54 13.56 8.09
CA MET A 3 42.34 14.25 7.58
C MET A 3 41.61 13.44 6.50
N PHE A 4 42.35 12.72 5.66
CA PHE A 4 41.75 11.84 4.65
C PHE A 4 41.09 10.63 5.32
N ARG A 5 41.76 9.96 6.27
CA ARG A 5 41.16 8.85 7.03
C ARG A 5 39.89 9.27 7.80
N LYS A 6 39.93 10.39 8.53
CA LYS A 6 38.74 10.94 9.21
C LYS A 6 37.60 11.27 8.24
N ARG A 7 37.92 11.83 7.08
CA ARG A 7 36.93 12.09 6.01
C ARG A 7 36.35 10.78 5.45
N MET A 8 37.17 9.75 5.26
CA MET A 8 36.73 8.45 4.78
C MET A 8 35.86 7.72 5.82
N GLU A 9 36.21 7.78 7.10
CA GLU A 9 35.42 7.22 8.21
C GLU A 9 34.01 7.84 8.28
N LEU A 10 33.88 9.15 8.07
CA LEU A 10 32.58 9.84 8.04
C LEU A 10 31.72 9.53 6.80
N LEU A 11 32.34 9.06 5.71
CA LEU A 11 31.71 8.90 4.40
C LEU A 11 31.53 7.44 3.95
N GLY A 12 31.98 6.45 4.75
CA GLY A 12 31.74 5.02 4.49
C GLY A 12 33.00 4.19 4.19
N GLY A 13 34.18 4.57 4.68
CA GLY A 13 35.40 3.75 4.63
C GLY A 13 36.06 3.58 3.25
N SER A 14 35.31 3.63 2.14
CA SER A 14 35.79 3.52 0.76
C SER A 14 35.35 4.71 -0.12
N GLN A 15 36.14 5.06 -1.15
CA GLN A 15 35.81 6.20 -2.02
C GLN A 15 34.49 6.00 -2.76
N SER A 16 34.21 4.76 -3.19
CA SER A 16 32.95 4.40 -3.84
C SER A 16 31.73 4.64 -2.95
N GLU A 17 31.84 4.35 -1.65
CA GLU A 17 30.75 4.62 -0.69
C GLU A 17 30.57 6.12 -0.44
N ALA A 18 31.68 6.87 -0.33
CA ALA A 18 31.64 8.31 -0.22
C ALA A 18 30.92 8.96 -1.42
N TYR A 19 31.23 8.53 -2.65
CA TYR A 19 30.56 9.01 -3.86
C TYR A 19 29.08 8.62 -3.90
N ARG A 20 28.72 7.41 -3.46
CA ARG A 20 27.32 6.98 -3.36
C ARG A 20 26.55 7.84 -2.35
N LYS A 21 27.11 8.07 -1.17
CA LYS A 21 26.50 8.91 -0.12
C LYS A 21 26.27 10.33 -0.62
N GLN A 22 27.31 10.95 -1.18
CA GLN A 22 27.20 12.28 -1.79
C GLN A 22 26.13 12.32 -2.89
N SER A 23 26.08 11.32 -3.75
CA SER A 23 25.08 11.22 -4.82
C SER A 23 23.66 11.11 -4.28
N ARG A 24 23.44 10.33 -3.20
CA ARG A 24 22.13 10.22 -2.54
C ARG A 24 21.70 11.55 -1.91
N ASP A 25 22.63 12.26 -1.26
CA ASP A 25 22.36 13.55 -0.63
C ASP A 25 21.97 14.61 -1.67
N ILE A 26 22.69 14.67 -2.79
CA ILE A 26 22.37 15.54 -3.93
C ILE A 26 20.99 15.22 -4.50
N ILE A 27 20.67 13.94 -4.72
CA ILE A 27 19.35 13.54 -5.22
C ILE A 27 18.24 13.91 -4.25
N ASN A 28 18.43 13.69 -2.95
CA ASN A 28 17.45 14.06 -1.95
C ASN A 28 17.19 15.57 -1.91
N ALA A 29 18.26 16.37 -1.99
CA ALA A 29 18.16 17.83 -2.02
C ALA A 29 17.52 18.37 -3.30
N THR A 30 17.68 17.67 -4.42
CA THR A 30 17.14 18.06 -5.74
C THR A 30 15.86 17.34 -6.11
N PHE A 31 15.29 16.53 -5.22
CA PHE A 31 14.20 15.62 -5.56
C PHE A 31 12.95 16.36 -6.05
N HIS A 32 12.53 17.39 -5.31
CA HIS A 32 11.37 18.24 -5.63
C HIS A 32 11.59 19.21 -6.78
N ARG A 33 12.85 19.43 -7.21
CA ARG A 33 13.19 20.39 -8.27
C ARG A 33 13.06 19.80 -9.68
N SER A 34 12.56 18.58 -9.80
CA SER A 34 12.40 17.87 -11.06
C SER A 34 10.95 17.97 -11.56
N ALA A 35 10.75 18.25 -12.85
CA ALA A 35 9.41 18.19 -13.47
C ALA A 35 8.78 16.79 -13.41
N ALA A 36 9.61 15.75 -13.28
CA ALA A 36 9.17 14.36 -13.11
C ALA A 36 8.63 14.05 -11.70
N TYR A 37 8.77 14.96 -10.74
CA TYR A 37 8.33 14.75 -9.35
C TYR A 37 6.81 14.61 -9.27
N LYS A 38 6.35 13.57 -8.57
CA LYS A 38 4.95 13.30 -8.29
C LYS A 38 4.80 12.75 -6.87
N THR A 39 3.75 13.18 -6.18
CA THR A 39 3.26 12.51 -4.97
C THR A 39 2.41 11.32 -5.42
N VAL A 40 2.70 10.14 -4.89
CA VAL A 40 2.06 8.87 -5.28
C VAL A 40 1.53 8.13 -4.06
N TYR A 41 0.46 7.35 -4.24
CA TYR A 41 -0.08 6.51 -3.16
C TYR A 41 0.18 5.04 -3.46
N LEU A 42 0.74 4.33 -2.49
CA LEU A 42 1.08 2.93 -2.64
C LEU A 42 0.11 2.03 -1.89
N SER A 43 -0.32 0.96 -2.55
CA SER A 43 -1.11 -0.11 -1.95
C SER A 43 -0.50 -1.47 -2.26
N HIS A 44 -0.28 -2.29 -1.23
CA HIS A 44 0.25 -3.63 -1.37
C HIS A 44 -0.34 -4.55 -0.31
N LEU A 45 -1.02 -5.59 -0.77
CA LEU A 45 -1.81 -6.49 0.07
C LEU A 45 -0.96 -7.25 1.09
N ASN A 46 0.13 -7.89 0.65
CA ASN A 46 0.90 -8.78 1.51
C ASN A 46 1.68 -8.05 2.62
N THR A 47 1.81 -6.73 2.52
CA THR A 47 2.45 -5.89 3.55
C THR A 47 1.42 -5.03 4.29
N CYS A 48 0.12 -5.21 4.03
CA CYS A 48 -0.96 -4.39 4.58
C CYS A 48 -0.81 -2.89 4.32
N MET A 49 -0.03 -2.50 3.30
CA MET A 49 0.13 -1.09 2.93
C MET A 49 -1.11 -0.68 2.14
N GLN A 50 -1.85 0.31 2.63
CA GLN A 50 -3.04 0.81 1.95
C GLN A 50 -2.95 2.33 1.82
N LYS A 51 -2.88 2.81 0.58
CA LYS A 51 -2.81 4.23 0.21
C LYS A 51 -1.80 5.04 1.04
N GLN A 52 -0.62 4.46 1.28
CA GLN A 52 0.46 5.17 1.95
C GLN A 52 1.09 6.17 0.98
N GLU A 53 1.31 7.40 1.44
CA GLU A 53 1.89 8.46 0.62
C GLU A 53 3.41 8.27 0.46
N PHE A 54 3.88 8.36 -0.78
CA PHE A 54 5.29 8.33 -1.15
C PHE A 54 5.62 9.41 -2.16
N GLU A 55 6.89 9.78 -2.19
CA GLU A 55 7.43 10.71 -3.18
C GLU A 55 8.22 9.94 -4.23
N ALA A 56 7.88 10.18 -5.49
CA ALA A 56 8.51 9.50 -6.61
C ALA A 56 8.79 10.45 -7.79
N LYS A 57 9.70 10.02 -8.67
CA LYS A 57 9.89 10.63 -9.99
C LYS A 57 9.47 9.65 -11.07
N LEU A 58 8.58 10.08 -11.95
CA LEU A 58 8.11 9.30 -13.09
C LEU A 58 8.88 9.71 -14.35
N ALA A 59 9.50 8.75 -15.02
CA ALA A 59 10.16 8.98 -16.30
C ALA A 59 9.72 7.90 -17.31
N ILE A 60 9.69 8.24 -18.59
CA ILE A 60 9.38 7.28 -19.66
C ILE A 60 10.61 6.38 -19.85
N HIS A 61 10.42 5.06 -19.86
CA HIS A 61 11.51 4.12 -20.16
C HIS A 61 11.62 3.89 -21.67
N THR A 62 10.51 3.55 -22.31
CA THR A 62 10.46 3.26 -23.75
C THR A 62 9.23 3.89 -24.37
N TYR A 63 9.45 4.69 -25.41
CA TYR A 63 8.37 5.30 -26.19
C TYR A 63 7.57 4.25 -26.95
N ARG A 64 6.25 4.51 -27.08
CA ARG A 64 5.35 3.62 -27.81
C ARG A 64 5.79 3.50 -29.27
N SER A 65 5.76 2.28 -29.78
CA SER A 65 5.68 2.05 -31.23
C SER A 65 4.26 1.63 -31.57
N ILE A 66 3.77 2.01 -32.76
CA ILE A 66 2.38 1.75 -33.20
C ILE A 66 2.05 0.24 -33.16
N THR A 67 3.05 -0.60 -33.39
CA THR A 67 2.96 -2.07 -33.36
C THR A 67 3.34 -2.69 -32.02
N GLY A 68 3.91 -1.91 -31.10
CA GLY A 68 4.38 -2.37 -29.81
C GLY A 68 3.30 -2.31 -28.73
N ASP A 69 3.61 -2.97 -27.61
CA ASP A 69 2.79 -2.88 -26.41
C ASP A 69 2.76 -1.46 -25.82
N VAL A 70 1.89 -1.28 -24.82
CA VAL A 70 1.79 -0.06 -24.00
C VAL A 70 3.16 0.32 -23.42
N GLU A 71 3.39 1.63 -23.28
CA GLU A 71 4.65 2.20 -22.78
C GLU A 71 4.98 1.74 -21.37
N ASP A 72 6.25 1.39 -21.16
CA ASP A 72 6.80 1.09 -19.85
C ASP A 72 7.42 2.38 -19.27
N TYR A 73 7.27 2.58 -17.95
CA TYR A 73 7.76 3.76 -17.25
C TYR A 73 8.74 3.37 -16.14
N TYR A 74 9.65 4.29 -15.84
CA TYR A 74 10.48 4.25 -14.66
C TYR A 74 9.84 5.06 -13.54
N LEU A 75 9.78 4.44 -12.36
CA LEU A 75 9.43 5.09 -11.11
C LEU A 75 10.63 5.06 -10.18
N GLN A 76 11.09 6.24 -9.76
CA GLN A 76 12.20 6.39 -8.83
C GLN A 76 11.69 6.93 -7.49
N PHE A 77 11.82 6.15 -6.42
CA PHE A 77 11.57 6.64 -5.07
C PHE A 77 12.81 7.33 -4.47
N ARG A 78 12.65 7.95 -3.30
CA ARG A 78 13.80 8.47 -2.55
C ARG A 78 14.83 7.38 -2.26
N PRO A 79 16.13 7.71 -2.24
CA PRO A 79 17.18 6.78 -1.82
C PRO A 79 16.86 6.15 -0.46
N GLY A 80 16.89 4.82 -0.41
CA GLY A 80 16.61 4.05 0.81
C GLY A 80 15.19 3.48 0.88
N VAL A 81 14.24 4.02 0.12
CA VAL A 81 12.88 3.48 0.03
C VAL A 81 12.92 2.21 -0.84
N ARG A 82 12.40 1.11 -0.30
CA ARG A 82 12.20 -0.14 -1.04
C ARG A 82 10.74 -0.52 -1.01
N VAL A 83 10.23 -0.84 -2.19
CA VAL A 83 8.84 -1.20 -2.42
C VAL A 83 8.76 -2.64 -2.95
N PRO A 84 7.80 -3.46 -2.46
CA PRO A 84 7.63 -4.82 -2.95
C PRO A 84 7.09 -4.86 -4.39
N MET A 85 7.51 -5.87 -5.15
CA MET A 85 6.98 -6.15 -6.49
C MET A 85 5.50 -6.51 -6.42
N GLY A 86 4.72 -6.13 -7.44
CA GLY A 86 3.27 -6.32 -7.43
C GLY A 86 2.51 -5.32 -6.57
N SER A 87 3.15 -4.23 -6.13
CA SER A 87 2.42 -3.13 -5.50
C SER A 87 1.65 -2.31 -6.54
N TYR A 88 0.46 -1.85 -6.18
CA TYR A 88 -0.22 -0.80 -6.91
C TYR A 88 0.29 0.58 -6.49
N VAL A 89 0.41 1.45 -7.48
CA VAL A 89 0.79 2.85 -7.28
C VAL A 89 -0.23 3.73 -7.98
N GLU A 90 -0.89 4.61 -7.24
CA GLU A 90 -1.73 5.66 -7.78
C GLU A 90 -0.84 6.87 -8.13
N ILE A 91 -0.74 7.20 -9.42
CA ILE A 91 0.09 8.30 -9.93
C ILE A 91 -0.84 9.34 -10.57
N PRO A 92 -0.71 10.63 -10.24
CA PRO A 92 -1.55 11.67 -10.83
C PRO A 92 -1.09 12.00 -12.24
N ASN A 93 -2.05 11.96 -13.18
CA ASN A 93 -1.84 12.44 -14.55
C ASN A 93 -1.75 13.98 -14.60
N ASP A 94 -1.55 14.54 -15.79
CA ASP A 94 -1.41 15.99 -15.97
C ASP A 94 -2.69 16.77 -15.64
N ASN A 95 -3.85 16.09 -15.61
CA ASN A 95 -5.13 16.65 -15.19
C ASN A 95 -5.37 16.51 -13.67
N GLY A 96 -4.41 15.96 -12.91
CA GLY A 96 -4.54 15.71 -11.47
C GLY A 96 -5.42 14.50 -11.10
N VAL A 97 -5.84 13.70 -12.08
CA VAL A 97 -6.59 12.45 -11.84
C VAL A 97 -5.60 11.34 -11.56
N PHE A 98 -5.79 10.62 -10.46
CA PHE A 98 -4.96 9.48 -10.11
C PHE A 98 -5.30 8.28 -10.97
N GLU A 99 -4.28 7.77 -11.64
CA GLU A 99 -4.34 6.54 -12.42
C GLU A 99 -3.62 5.44 -11.65
N THR A 100 -4.08 4.20 -11.76
CA THR A 100 -3.47 3.06 -11.06
C THR A 100 -2.44 2.38 -11.95
N TRP A 101 -1.26 2.15 -11.38
CA TRP A 101 -0.11 1.54 -12.03
C TRP A 101 0.34 0.32 -11.23
N LEU A 102 0.96 -0.64 -11.90
CA LEU A 102 1.51 -1.85 -11.29
C LEU A 102 3.03 -1.82 -11.34
N ILE A 103 3.68 -2.06 -10.19
CA ILE A 103 5.14 -2.24 -10.14
C ILE A 103 5.51 -3.64 -10.60
N VAL A 104 6.27 -3.74 -11.67
CA VAL A 104 6.54 -5.02 -12.36
C VAL A 104 7.96 -5.55 -12.22
N ALA A 105 8.94 -4.68 -12.05
CA ALA A 105 10.33 -5.09 -11.90
C ALA A 105 11.15 -4.04 -11.16
N PHE A 106 12.26 -4.49 -10.58
CA PHE A 106 13.24 -3.66 -9.88
C PHE A 106 14.56 -3.66 -10.64
N ASP A 107 15.04 -2.46 -10.99
CA ASP A 107 16.35 -2.24 -11.61
C ASP A 107 17.35 -1.78 -10.54
N SER A 108 18.31 -2.65 -10.24
CA SER A 108 19.32 -2.43 -9.19
C SER A 108 20.54 -1.62 -9.68
N ARG A 109 20.31 -0.50 -10.37
CA ARG A 109 21.41 0.32 -10.89
C ARG A 109 22.35 0.77 -9.76
N PRO A 110 23.68 0.82 -10.00
CA PRO A 110 24.66 1.11 -8.96
C PRO A 110 24.53 2.48 -8.27
N GLN A 111 23.91 3.45 -8.96
CA GLN A 111 23.72 4.81 -8.46
C GLN A 111 22.34 4.97 -7.83
N PHE A 112 21.28 4.76 -8.62
CA PHE A 112 19.90 4.95 -8.19
C PHE A 112 19.01 3.79 -8.65
N PRO A 113 18.40 3.06 -7.71
CA PRO A 113 17.47 2.00 -8.07
C PRO A 113 16.21 2.61 -8.71
N LEU A 114 15.71 1.92 -9.73
CA LEU A 114 14.49 2.29 -10.45
C LEU A 114 13.50 1.14 -10.41
N TYR A 115 12.23 1.46 -10.49
CA TYR A 115 11.15 0.50 -10.63
C TYR A 115 10.56 0.61 -12.02
N TYR A 116 10.33 -0.53 -12.67
CA TYR A 116 9.50 -0.57 -13.87
C TYR A 116 8.05 -0.58 -13.44
N VAL A 117 7.26 0.34 -13.98
CA VAL A 117 5.83 0.46 -13.73
C VAL A 117 5.06 0.46 -15.03
N LEU A 118 3.91 -0.21 -15.01
CA LEU A 118 2.99 -0.32 -16.13
C LEU A 118 1.62 0.23 -15.73
N LYS A 119 0.98 0.97 -16.63
CA LYS A 119 -0.37 1.47 -16.41
C LYS A 119 -1.37 0.32 -16.43
N CYS A 120 -2.28 0.29 -15.47
CA CYS A 120 -3.36 -0.70 -15.45
C CYS A 120 -4.51 -0.22 -16.34
N ASP A 121 -4.83 -1.02 -17.37
CA ASP A 121 -5.79 -0.64 -18.40
C ASP A 121 -7.06 -1.51 -18.39
N TRP A 122 -6.99 -2.71 -17.81
CA TRP A 122 -8.06 -3.71 -17.91
C TRP A 122 -8.35 -4.36 -16.56
N GLU A 123 -9.62 -4.66 -16.32
CA GLU A 123 -10.07 -5.47 -15.19
C GLU A 123 -10.33 -6.90 -15.65
N LEU A 124 -9.73 -7.86 -14.95
CA LEU A 124 -9.97 -9.29 -15.14
C LEU A 124 -11.11 -9.73 -14.24
N LEU A 125 -12.12 -10.38 -14.81
CA LEU A 125 -13.28 -10.91 -14.08
C LEU A 125 -13.32 -12.44 -14.20
N TRP A 126 -13.45 -13.13 -13.07
CA TRP A 126 -13.60 -14.59 -13.05
C TRP A 126 -14.49 -15.07 -11.91
N MET A 127 -14.89 -16.33 -11.98
CA MET A 127 -15.65 -17.02 -10.93
C MET A 127 -14.84 -18.16 -10.38
N GLN A 128 -14.83 -18.29 -9.05
CA GLN A 128 -14.25 -19.45 -8.39
C GLN A 128 -15.11 -19.85 -7.20
N ASN A 129 -15.45 -21.14 -7.10
CA ASN A 129 -16.28 -21.70 -6.02
C ASN A 129 -17.59 -20.91 -5.77
N GLY A 130 -18.22 -20.39 -6.82
CA GLY A 130 -19.45 -19.61 -6.72
C GLY A 130 -19.27 -18.15 -6.26
N THR A 131 -18.03 -17.68 -6.07
CA THR A 131 -17.72 -16.28 -5.75
C THR A 131 -17.13 -15.56 -6.97
N PRO A 132 -17.66 -14.36 -7.32
CA PRO A 132 -17.13 -13.50 -8.37
C PRO A 132 -15.94 -12.69 -7.87
N TYR A 133 -14.86 -12.72 -8.64
CA TYR A 133 -13.63 -11.97 -8.36
C TYR A 133 -13.36 -10.98 -9.49
N LYS A 134 -12.81 -9.83 -9.12
CA LYS A 134 -12.25 -8.84 -10.05
C LYS A 134 -10.81 -8.56 -9.67
N CYS A 135 -9.95 -8.30 -10.65
CA CYS A 135 -8.59 -7.81 -10.38
C CYS A 135 -8.19 -6.83 -11.47
N LEU A 136 -7.78 -5.63 -11.08
CA LEU A 136 -7.21 -4.68 -12.02
C LEU A 136 -5.82 -5.15 -12.46
N GLY A 137 -5.43 -4.91 -13.70
CA GLY A 137 -4.11 -5.33 -14.15
C GLY A 137 -3.74 -4.81 -15.52
N VAL A 138 -2.65 -5.36 -16.03
CA VAL A 138 -2.00 -4.89 -17.26
C VAL A 138 -2.16 -5.94 -18.33
N LYS A 139 -2.89 -5.58 -19.39
CA LYS A 139 -2.99 -6.40 -20.61
C LYS A 139 -1.75 -6.17 -21.48
N ARG A 140 -1.15 -7.26 -21.94
CA ARG A 140 -0.01 -7.25 -22.88
C ARG A 140 -0.32 -8.12 -24.09
N THR A 141 0.11 -7.65 -25.25
CA THR A 141 -0.07 -8.39 -26.50
C THR A 141 0.93 -9.54 -26.52
N GLN A 142 0.48 -10.68 -27.06
CA GLN A 142 1.39 -11.75 -27.41
C GLN A 142 1.16 -12.07 -28.88
N ASN A 143 2.17 -11.80 -29.70
CA ASN A 143 2.11 -12.16 -31.11
C ASN A 143 2.05 -13.70 -31.20
N SER A 144 0.99 -14.20 -31.81
CA SER A 144 0.83 -15.60 -32.17
C SER A 144 1.11 -15.73 -33.68
N TYR A 145 1.90 -16.74 -34.07
CA TYR A 145 2.33 -16.96 -35.46
C TYR A 145 1.31 -17.73 -36.30
N ASN A 146 0.02 -17.59 -35.99
CA ASN A 146 -1.07 -18.33 -36.63
C ASN A 146 -2.07 -17.35 -37.28
N SER A 147 -2.89 -17.87 -38.20
CA SER A 147 -3.85 -17.12 -39.01
C SER A 147 -5.02 -16.50 -38.22
N GLY A 148 -4.97 -16.51 -36.88
CA GLY A 148 -6.04 -16.05 -35.99
C GLY A 148 -7.27 -16.96 -35.94
N VAL A 149 -7.37 -17.93 -36.84
CA VAL A 149 -8.47 -18.90 -36.96
C VAL A 149 -7.88 -20.23 -37.41
N TRP A 150 -8.17 -21.29 -36.67
CA TRP A 150 -7.88 -22.66 -37.07
C TRP A 150 -9.20 -23.37 -37.39
N THR A 151 -9.32 -23.83 -38.64
CA THR A 151 -10.50 -24.51 -39.15
C THR A 151 -10.14 -25.95 -39.44
N ASP A 152 -10.74 -26.89 -38.71
CA ASP A 152 -10.81 -28.30 -39.11
C ASP A 152 -11.99 -28.51 -40.08
N TYR A 153 -12.10 -29.69 -40.69
CA TYR A 153 -13.21 -30.07 -41.57
C TYR A 153 -14.61 -29.94 -40.91
N LEU A 154 -14.69 -29.85 -39.58
CA LEU A 154 -15.95 -29.81 -38.81
C LEU A 154 -16.10 -28.62 -37.86
N THR A 155 -15.01 -27.93 -37.46
CA THR A 155 -15.09 -26.83 -36.47
C THR A 155 -14.10 -25.71 -36.75
N THR A 156 -14.52 -24.49 -36.44
CA THR A 156 -13.70 -23.27 -36.53
C THR A 156 -13.41 -22.76 -35.12
N SER A 157 -12.14 -22.62 -34.79
CA SER A 157 -11.68 -22.06 -33.52
C SER A 157 -10.89 -20.78 -33.75
N VAL A 158 -11.10 -19.77 -32.90
CA VAL A 158 -10.30 -18.54 -32.92
C VAL A 158 -9.03 -18.80 -32.13
N GLU A 159 -7.88 -18.58 -32.74
CA GLU A 159 -6.60 -18.71 -32.07
C GLU A 159 -5.99 -17.34 -31.84
N ASN A 160 -6.20 -16.79 -30.66
CA ASN A 160 -5.51 -15.59 -30.20
C ASN A 160 -4.96 -15.83 -28.79
N GLN A 161 -3.84 -15.16 -28.50
CA GLN A 161 -3.17 -15.25 -27.21
C GLN A 161 -2.94 -13.85 -26.66
N MET A 162 -3.11 -13.70 -25.35
CA MET A 162 -2.75 -12.47 -24.66
C MET A 162 -2.14 -12.78 -23.31
N LYS A 163 -1.34 -11.84 -22.81
CA LYS A 163 -0.77 -11.89 -21.47
C LYS A 163 -1.47 -10.89 -20.57
N PHE A 164 -1.57 -11.24 -19.30
CA PHE A 164 -2.14 -10.35 -18.28
C PHE A 164 -1.31 -10.43 -17.02
N TRP A 165 -0.88 -9.26 -16.53
CA TRP A 165 -0.02 -9.15 -15.36
C TRP A 165 -0.80 -8.50 -14.23
N MET A 166 -0.71 -9.11 -13.05
CA MET A 166 -1.45 -8.68 -11.87
C MET A 166 -0.69 -9.08 -10.60
N PRO A 167 -1.01 -8.49 -9.43
CA PRO A 167 -0.31 -8.83 -8.20
C PRO A 167 -0.59 -10.26 -7.73
N THR A 168 0.39 -10.83 -7.05
CA THR A 168 0.25 -12.11 -6.34
C THR A 168 -0.46 -11.87 -5.01
N THR A 169 -1.68 -12.39 -4.89
CA THR A 169 -2.52 -12.34 -3.70
C THR A 169 -3.07 -13.73 -3.40
N PRO A 170 -3.57 -13.99 -2.17
CA PRO A 170 -4.20 -15.27 -1.83
C PRO A 170 -5.40 -15.64 -2.71
N TYR A 171 -5.99 -14.69 -3.42
CA TYR A 171 -7.06 -14.93 -4.38
C TYR A 171 -6.53 -15.19 -5.79
N THR A 172 -5.56 -14.40 -6.26
CA THR A 172 -5.01 -14.57 -7.61
C THR A 172 -4.19 -15.85 -7.75
N GLN A 173 -3.57 -16.33 -6.67
CA GLN A 173 -2.87 -17.63 -6.64
C GLN A 173 -3.79 -18.84 -6.77
N LYS A 174 -5.10 -18.68 -6.55
CA LYS A 174 -6.05 -19.79 -6.69
C LYS A 174 -6.49 -20.00 -8.14
N ILE A 175 -6.12 -19.10 -9.05
CA ILE A 175 -6.42 -19.26 -10.48
C ILE A 175 -5.62 -20.46 -11.00
N ASP A 176 -6.31 -21.37 -11.69
CA ASP A 176 -5.73 -22.61 -12.21
C ASP A 176 -5.87 -22.69 -13.74
N TYR A 177 -5.19 -23.66 -14.34
CA TYR A 177 -5.26 -23.96 -15.76
C TYR A 177 -6.69 -24.25 -16.21
N GLY A 178 -7.07 -23.73 -17.37
CA GLY A 178 -8.42 -23.87 -17.93
C GLY A 178 -9.47 -22.99 -17.25
N GLN A 179 -9.10 -22.19 -16.24
CA GLN A 179 -10.01 -21.23 -15.62
C GLN A 179 -10.54 -20.26 -16.67
N ARG A 180 -11.87 -20.19 -16.78
CA ARG A 180 -12.56 -19.30 -17.72
C ARG A 180 -12.65 -17.90 -17.15
N VAL A 181 -12.33 -16.91 -17.97
CA VAL A 181 -12.31 -15.49 -17.63
C VAL A 181 -12.97 -14.67 -18.74
N LEU A 182 -13.57 -13.54 -18.38
CA LEU A 182 -14.15 -12.60 -19.34
C LEU A 182 -13.40 -11.27 -19.30
N ILE A 183 -13.09 -10.76 -20.48
CA ILE A 183 -12.49 -9.44 -20.67
C ILE A 183 -13.39 -8.71 -21.66
N ASN A 184 -14.08 -7.66 -21.21
CA ASN A 184 -15.06 -6.96 -22.05
C ASN A 184 -14.80 -5.45 -22.08
N ASP A 185 -14.94 -4.87 -23.27
CA ASP A 185 -14.90 -3.43 -23.47
C ASP A 185 -16.30 -2.84 -23.30
N VAL A 186 -16.37 -1.56 -22.95
CA VAL A 186 -17.62 -0.84 -22.77
C VAL A 186 -18.31 -0.71 -24.14
N GLY A 187 -19.47 -1.37 -24.30
CA GLY A 187 -20.29 -1.30 -25.51
C GLY A 187 -20.25 -2.54 -26.41
N ARG A 188 -19.47 -3.57 -26.09
CA ARG A 188 -19.48 -4.82 -26.84
C ARG A 188 -20.61 -5.74 -26.38
N GLU A 189 -21.48 -6.14 -27.32
CA GLU A 189 -22.65 -6.98 -27.04
C GLU A 189 -22.33 -8.44 -26.68
N ILE A 190 -21.26 -9.02 -27.24
CA ILE A 190 -20.80 -10.38 -26.96
C ILE A 190 -19.39 -10.27 -26.36
N PRO A 191 -19.17 -10.61 -25.09
CA PRO A 191 -17.88 -10.50 -24.44
C PRO A 191 -16.86 -11.44 -25.10
N LEU A 192 -15.58 -11.10 -24.94
CA LEU A 192 -14.51 -12.01 -25.31
C LEU A 192 -14.24 -12.94 -24.12
N ALA A 193 -14.50 -14.23 -24.33
CA ALA A 193 -14.18 -15.27 -23.38
C ALA A 193 -12.75 -15.76 -23.61
N TRP A 194 -12.06 -16.05 -22.52
CA TRP A 194 -10.71 -16.56 -22.53
C TRP A 194 -10.55 -17.67 -21.50
N SER A 195 -9.61 -18.58 -21.75
CA SER A 195 -9.20 -19.60 -20.79
C SER A 195 -7.73 -19.45 -20.43
N VAL A 196 -7.40 -19.67 -19.15
CA VAL A 196 -6.02 -19.66 -18.66
C VAL A 196 -5.25 -20.84 -19.27
N SER A 197 -4.20 -20.54 -20.01
CA SER A 197 -3.35 -21.55 -20.66
C SER A 197 -2.00 -21.74 -19.98
N LYS A 198 -1.45 -20.68 -19.38
CA LYS A 198 -0.18 -20.70 -18.65
C LYS A 198 -0.21 -19.72 -17.48
N ILE A 199 0.47 -20.09 -16.41
CA ILE A 199 0.58 -19.31 -15.17
C ILE A 199 2.07 -19.24 -14.81
N ASP A 200 2.63 -18.04 -14.79
CA ASP A 200 3.99 -17.78 -14.31
C ASP A 200 3.94 -16.84 -13.09
N ASP A 201 4.14 -17.39 -11.90
CA ASP A 201 4.08 -16.67 -10.61
C ASP A 201 5.46 -16.55 -9.91
N THR A 202 6.44 -17.36 -10.32
CA THR A 202 7.75 -17.44 -9.67
C THR A 202 8.75 -16.36 -10.11
N ASN A 203 8.52 -15.72 -11.26
CA ASN A 203 9.51 -14.81 -11.85
C ASN A 203 8.89 -13.51 -12.42
N PRO A 204 8.94 -12.38 -11.69
CA PRO A 204 9.44 -12.18 -10.31
C PRO A 204 8.38 -12.46 -9.22
N VAL A 205 8.85 -12.83 -8.01
CA VAL A 205 7.97 -13.03 -6.84
C VAL A 205 7.17 -11.76 -6.54
N GLY A 206 5.85 -11.90 -6.37
CA GLY A 206 4.92 -10.80 -6.14
C GLY A 206 4.06 -10.45 -7.35
N LEU A 207 4.35 -11.00 -8.53
CA LEU A 207 3.56 -10.83 -9.75
C LEU A 207 3.16 -12.16 -10.36
N ILE A 208 1.91 -12.26 -10.78
CA ILE A 208 1.41 -13.37 -11.58
C ILE A 208 1.26 -12.89 -13.02
N LYS A 209 1.86 -13.63 -13.94
CA LYS A 209 1.71 -13.44 -15.39
C LYS A 209 0.86 -14.59 -15.91
N LEU A 210 -0.35 -14.27 -16.35
CA LEU A 210 -1.25 -15.22 -16.99
C LEU A 210 -1.10 -15.12 -18.50
N THR A 211 -1.14 -16.26 -19.17
CA THR A 211 -1.33 -16.34 -20.62
C THR A 211 -2.70 -16.93 -20.90
N PHE A 212 -3.49 -16.24 -21.70
CA PHE A 212 -4.84 -16.64 -22.07
C PHE A 212 -4.92 -17.13 -23.50
N LYS A 213 -5.78 -18.12 -23.74
CA LYS A 213 -6.22 -18.55 -25.06
C LYS A 213 -7.66 -18.07 -25.29
N GLN A 214 -7.95 -17.52 -26.46
CA GLN A 214 -9.29 -17.07 -26.80
C GLN A 214 -10.25 -18.25 -26.97
N GLU A 215 -11.47 -18.11 -26.46
CA GLU A 215 -12.57 -19.04 -26.66
C GLU A 215 -13.83 -18.31 -27.11
N LEU A 216 -14.77 -19.06 -27.69
CA LEU A 216 -16.09 -18.52 -27.99
C LEU A 216 -16.89 -18.34 -26.70
N ALA A 217 -17.55 -17.20 -26.55
CA ALA A 217 -18.43 -16.93 -25.43
C ALA A 217 -19.70 -17.81 -25.55
N ASN A 218 -20.11 -18.43 -24.45
CA ASN A 218 -21.28 -19.32 -24.40
C ASN A 218 -22.30 -18.76 -23.40
N LEU A 219 -23.51 -18.50 -23.87
CA LEU A 219 -24.59 -17.94 -23.06
C LEU A 219 -24.95 -18.83 -21.85
N GLU A 220 -24.94 -20.15 -22.01
CA GLU A 220 -25.28 -21.06 -20.91
C GLU A 220 -24.22 -21.01 -19.80
N VAL A 221 -22.95 -20.92 -20.13
CA VAL A 221 -21.87 -20.97 -19.14
C VAL A 221 -21.58 -19.58 -18.55
N ASP A 222 -21.54 -18.55 -19.40
CA ASP A 222 -21.10 -17.21 -19.05
C ASP A 222 -22.24 -16.33 -18.51
N CYS A 223 -23.47 -16.51 -19.02
CA CYS A 223 -24.65 -15.74 -18.60
C CYS A 223 -25.49 -16.49 -17.55
N SER A 224 -25.86 -17.76 -17.78
CA SER A 224 -26.93 -18.40 -16.99
C SER A 224 -26.58 -18.66 -15.52
N LYS A 225 -25.29 -18.88 -15.21
CA LYS A 225 -24.86 -19.27 -13.87
C LYS A 225 -24.26 -18.12 -13.05
N TYR A 226 -23.75 -17.07 -13.70
CA TYR A 226 -22.84 -16.12 -13.04
C TYR A 226 -22.99 -14.65 -13.42
N GLY A 227 -23.72 -14.28 -14.49
CA GLY A 227 -23.94 -12.88 -14.89
C GLY A 227 -22.66 -12.05 -15.08
N LEU A 228 -21.54 -12.68 -15.45
CA LEU A 228 -20.24 -12.02 -15.56
C LEU A 228 -20.24 -11.01 -16.73
N ALA A 229 -19.56 -9.89 -16.54
CA ALA A 229 -19.43 -8.81 -17.53
C ALA A 229 -20.78 -8.22 -18.04
N GLY A 230 -21.89 -8.45 -17.33
CA GLY A 230 -23.22 -7.94 -17.70
C GLY A 230 -23.76 -8.52 -19.02
N TRP A 231 -23.17 -9.60 -19.54
CA TRP A 231 -23.62 -10.21 -20.78
C TRP A 231 -24.84 -11.09 -20.52
N CYS A 232 -26.03 -10.56 -20.83
CA CYS A 232 -27.28 -11.30 -20.78
C CYS A 232 -28.14 -10.91 -21.99
N ARG A 233 -28.32 -11.84 -22.93
CA ARG A 233 -29.25 -11.67 -24.06
C ARG A 233 -30.54 -12.39 -23.77
N CYS A 234 -31.48 -11.71 -23.12
CA CYS A 234 -32.88 -12.10 -23.16
C CYS A 234 -33.55 -11.15 -24.15
N HIS A 235 -33.75 -11.60 -25.38
CA HIS A 235 -34.43 -10.81 -26.39
C HIS A 235 -35.93 -11.06 -26.25
N ASP A 236 -36.66 -10.08 -25.72
CA ASP A 236 -38.11 -10.01 -25.86
C ASP A 236 -38.39 -9.01 -27.00
N PRO A 237 -38.89 -9.44 -28.17
CA PRO A 237 -38.98 -8.60 -29.38
C PRO A 237 -40.02 -7.45 -29.28
N ALA A 238 -40.66 -7.23 -28.12
CA ALA A 238 -41.77 -6.29 -27.96
C ALA A 238 -41.44 -4.97 -27.24
N ASN A 239 -40.23 -4.76 -26.67
CA ASN A 239 -39.97 -3.54 -25.89
C ASN A 239 -38.58 -2.93 -26.09
N LEU A 240 -38.54 -1.78 -26.78
CA LEU A 240 -37.37 -0.95 -27.09
C LEU A 240 -36.87 -0.09 -25.92
N LYS A 241 -36.91 -0.60 -24.69
CA LYS A 241 -36.23 0.02 -23.55
C LYS A 241 -35.41 -1.03 -22.85
N THR A 242 -34.11 -0.78 -22.76
CA THR A 242 -33.07 -1.52 -22.02
C THR A 242 -33.52 -1.85 -20.59
N LYS A 243 -34.36 -2.87 -20.43
CA LYS A 243 -34.70 -3.48 -19.15
C LYS A 243 -33.87 -4.74 -19.03
N GLN A 244 -33.18 -4.84 -17.89
CA GLN A 244 -32.52 -6.07 -17.44
C GLN A 244 -33.48 -7.25 -17.62
N CYS A 245 -32.95 -8.38 -18.05
CA CYS A 245 -33.69 -9.62 -18.30
C CYS A 245 -34.57 -10.01 -17.10
N GLU A 246 -35.90 -9.89 -17.23
CA GLU A 246 -36.86 -10.23 -16.15
C GLU A 246 -36.90 -11.74 -15.84
N SER A 247 -36.32 -12.60 -16.70
CA SER A 247 -36.18 -14.05 -16.44
C SER A 247 -34.84 -14.48 -15.83
N CYS A 248 -33.88 -13.56 -15.69
CA CYS A 248 -32.60 -13.82 -15.03
C CYS A 248 -32.58 -13.07 -13.70
N SER A 249 -32.89 -13.76 -12.60
CA SER A 249 -32.87 -13.25 -11.23
C SER A 249 -31.45 -12.99 -10.68
N VAL A 250 -30.46 -12.85 -11.57
CA VAL A 250 -29.06 -12.59 -11.19
C VAL A 250 -28.82 -11.09 -11.29
N GLY A 251 -28.99 -10.38 -10.17
CA GLY A 251 -28.49 -9.01 -10.03
C GLY A 251 -26.98 -8.96 -10.29
N ARG A 252 -26.45 -7.77 -10.63
CA ARG A 252 -25.00 -7.61 -10.88
C ARG A 252 -24.21 -8.17 -9.67
N PRO A 253 -23.34 -9.18 -9.87
CA PRO A 253 -22.62 -9.78 -8.76
C PRO A 253 -21.76 -8.76 -8.02
N SER A 254 -21.71 -8.86 -6.69
CA SER A 254 -20.76 -8.12 -5.86
C SER A 254 -19.39 -8.77 -5.98
N PHE A 255 -18.46 -8.14 -6.69
CA PHE A 255 -17.12 -8.67 -6.91
C PHE A 255 -16.21 -8.45 -5.69
N VAL A 256 -15.44 -9.47 -5.33
CA VAL A 256 -14.28 -9.33 -4.44
C VAL A 256 -13.11 -8.79 -5.24
N ASP A 257 -12.52 -7.67 -4.82
CA ASP A 257 -11.31 -7.13 -5.46
C ASP A 257 -10.08 -7.96 -5.09
N ALA A 258 -9.79 -8.99 -5.86
CA ALA A 258 -8.67 -9.89 -5.62
C ALA A 258 -7.30 -9.19 -5.66
N GLY A 259 -7.19 -7.96 -6.15
CA GLY A 259 -5.95 -7.18 -6.14
C GLY A 259 -5.72 -6.39 -4.85
N LEU A 260 -6.79 -5.88 -4.23
CA LEU A 260 -6.72 -4.94 -3.10
C LEU A 260 -7.45 -5.43 -1.84
N GLU A 261 -8.49 -6.25 -1.99
CA GLU A 261 -9.18 -6.88 -0.88
C GLU A 261 -8.42 -8.14 -0.46
N SER A 262 -8.12 -8.23 0.83
CA SER A 262 -7.59 -9.46 1.40
C SER A 262 -8.74 -10.43 1.65
N MET A 263 -8.44 -11.73 1.70
CA MET A 263 -9.26 -12.60 2.55
C MET A 263 -9.32 -11.92 3.91
N LYS A 264 -10.48 -11.84 4.54
CA LYS A 264 -10.59 -11.48 5.96
C LYS A 264 -9.92 -12.55 6.84
N GLN A 265 -8.76 -13.06 6.47
CA GLN A 265 -7.76 -13.46 7.43
C GLN A 265 -7.24 -12.16 8.00
N ILE A 266 -7.66 -11.88 9.23
CA ILE A 266 -6.95 -10.98 10.12
C ILE A 266 -5.50 -11.43 10.01
N ILE A 267 -4.66 -10.70 9.28
CA ILE A 267 -3.22 -10.84 9.45
C ILE A 267 -3.05 -10.37 10.88
N GLU A 268 -2.90 -11.32 11.79
CA GLU A 268 -2.68 -11.03 13.19
C GLU A 268 -1.33 -10.32 13.24
N CYS A 269 -1.39 -9.00 13.22
CA CYS A 269 -0.28 -8.10 13.40
C CYS A 269 -0.48 -7.42 14.74
N GLY A 270 0.61 -6.93 15.34
CA GLY A 270 0.44 -6.06 16.46
C GLY A 270 -0.29 -4.80 16.00
N ARG A 271 -0.95 -4.13 16.94
CA ARG A 271 -1.63 -2.85 16.70
C ARG A 271 -1.77 -2.10 18.01
N ILE A 272 -1.99 -0.79 17.91
CA ILE A 272 -2.39 0.03 19.04
C ILE A 272 -3.89 0.28 18.90
N GLU A 273 -4.68 -0.31 19.80
CA GLU A 273 -6.11 -0.03 19.91
C GLU A 273 -6.33 1.25 20.70
N PHE A 274 -7.45 1.94 20.45
CA PHE A 274 -7.80 3.15 21.17
C PHE A 274 -9.31 3.28 21.36
N ASN A 275 -9.71 4.04 22.37
CA ASN A 275 -11.12 4.33 22.60
C ASN A 275 -11.65 5.40 21.63
N GLY A 276 -12.50 4.98 20.69
CA GLY A 276 -13.25 5.87 19.78
C GLY A 276 -13.15 5.48 18.32
N VAL A 277 -13.69 6.34 17.43
CA VAL A 277 -13.83 6.04 16.00
C VAL A 277 -12.52 6.28 15.21
N ASN A 278 -11.79 7.34 15.56
CA ASN A 278 -10.59 7.79 14.82
C ASN A 278 -9.42 8.07 15.78
N ALA A 279 -8.17 7.99 15.32
CA ALA A 279 -6.96 8.29 16.08
C ALA A 279 -6.65 9.81 16.20
N ARG A 280 -7.69 10.64 16.39
CA ARG A 280 -7.56 12.11 16.52
C ARG A 280 -7.65 12.58 17.96
N LEU A 281 -6.77 13.49 18.39
CA LEU A 281 -6.82 14.12 19.71
C LEU A 281 -7.45 15.50 19.60
N ARG A 282 -8.46 15.81 20.41
CA ARG A 282 -9.09 17.13 20.40
C ARG A 282 -8.46 18.05 21.44
N VAL A 283 -8.15 19.29 21.08
CA VAL A 283 -7.63 20.30 22.02
C VAL A 283 -8.64 20.52 23.14
N ASN A 284 -8.20 20.36 24.39
CA ASN A 284 -9.05 20.39 25.59
C ASN A 284 -10.23 19.38 25.56
N GLY A 285 -10.12 18.34 24.74
CA GLY A 285 -11.11 17.26 24.66
C GLY A 285 -10.97 16.22 25.76
N ILE A 286 -11.80 15.19 25.69
CA ILE A 286 -11.67 14.00 26.52
C ILE A 286 -10.39 13.25 26.10
N GLY A 287 -9.62 12.79 27.09
CA GLY A 287 -8.41 12.01 26.85
C GLY A 287 -8.69 10.69 26.13
N LYS A 288 -7.72 10.22 25.35
CA LYS A 288 -7.79 8.94 24.65
C LYS A 288 -6.84 7.93 25.25
N THR A 289 -7.37 6.74 25.51
CA THR A 289 -6.64 5.60 26.02
C THR A 289 -6.20 4.72 24.87
N PHE A 290 -4.92 4.39 24.84
CA PHE A 290 -4.26 3.57 23.85
C PHE A 290 -3.77 2.28 24.52
N THR A 291 -4.07 1.14 23.90
CA THR A 291 -3.72 -0.19 24.39
C THR A 291 -2.89 -0.89 23.32
N PRO A 292 -1.64 -1.31 23.60
CA PRO A 292 -0.82 -2.00 22.63
C PRO A 292 -1.15 -3.48 22.66
N ILE A 293 -1.26 -4.06 21.46
CA ILE A 293 -1.44 -5.48 21.25
C ILE A 293 -0.23 -5.93 20.44
N PHE A 294 0.63 -6.77 21.03
CA PHE A 294 1.80 -7.29 20.34
C PHE A 294 1.54 -8.69 19.78
N TRP A 295 2.10 -8.96 18.60
CA TRP A 295 1.97 -10.24 17.93
C TRP A 295 3.34 -10.93 17.79
N ASP A 296 3.49 -12.14 18.34
CA ASP A 296 4.69 -12.96 18.10
C ASP A 296 4.50 -13.83 16.86
N ARG A 297 5.18 -13.44 15.77
CA ARG A 297 5.20 -14.18 14.50
C ARG A 297 5.74 -15.60 14.61
N LYS A 298 6.62 -15.89 15.57
CA LYS A 298 7.21 -17.23 15.75
C LYS A 298 6.25 -18.17 16.45
N GLN A 299 5.49 -17.67 17.42
CA GLN A 299 4.56 -18.47 18.23
C GLN A 299 3.12 -18.42 17.71
N GLN A 300 2.83 -17.52 16.76
CA GLN A 300 1.50 -17.24 16.23
C GLN A 300 0.47 -16.97 17.33
N LYS A 301 0.83 -16.12 18.29
CA LYS A 301 -0.05 -15.71 19.40
C LYS A 301 0.17 -14.24 19.76
N TYR A 302 -0.87 -13.62 20.29
CA TYR A 302 -0.78 -12.33 20.95
C TYR A 302 -0.01 -12.47 22.27
N VAL A 303 0.90 -11.53 22.52
CA VAL A 303 1.75 -11.53 23.70
C VAL A 303 1.38 -10.36 24.59
N ASP A 304 1.26 -10.65 25.89
CA ASP A 304 1.04 -9.64 26.92
C ASP A 304 2.39 -9.12 27.43
N ALA A 305 3.15 -8.46 26.57
CA ALA A 305 4.40 -7.81 26.93
C ALA A 305 4.13 -6.38 27.43
N LYS A 306 4.87 -5.94 28.44
CA LYS A 306 4.75 -4.57 28.95
C LYS A 306 5.34 -3.59 27.93
N PRO A 307 4.57 -2.57 27.50
CA PRO A 307 5.02 -1.64 26.48
C PRO A 307 5.95 -0.56 27.07
N TYR A 308 7.01 -0.25 26.35
CA TYR A 308 7.70 1.02 26.37
C TYR A 308 6.99 1.96 25.39
N TRP A 309 6.53 3.11 25.87
CA TRP A 309 5.82 4.07 25.03
C TRP A 309 6.75 5.20 24.60
N SER A 310 6.67 5.61 23.34
CA SER A 310 7.37 6.78 22.82
C SER A 310 6.41 7.65 22.01
N ILE A 311 6.38 8.94 22.29
CA ILE A 311 5.63 9.95 21.55
C ILE A 311 6.62 10.85 20.84
N LYS A 312 6.59 10.83 19.50
CA LYS A 312 7.41 11.70 18.66
C LYS A 312 6.56 12.84 18.13
N TYR A 313 7.02 14.06 18.37
CA TYR A 313 6.42 15.27 17.81
C TYR A 313 7.25 15.78 16.64
N PHE A 314 6.58 16.07 15.52
CA PHE A 314 7.22 16.47 14.28
C PHE A 314 6.83 17.90 13.89
N ASP A 315 7.77 18.56 13.23
CA ASP A 315 7.54 19.77 12.45
C ASP A 315 8.15 19.62 11.05
N VAL A 316 8.01 20.64 10.20
CA VAL A 316 8.47 20.64 8.79
C VAL A 316 9.95 20.25 8.64
N HIS A 317 10.76 20.46 9.68
CA HIS A 317 12.20 20.18 9.70
C HIS A 317 12.60 18.84 10.36
N GLY A 318 11.66 18.05 10.87
CA GLY A 318 11.92 16.74 11.49
C GLY A 318 11.35 16.59 12.91
N VAL A 319 11.91 15.65 13.68
CA VAL A 319 11.50 15.41 15.08
C VAL A 319 11.97 16.57 15.97
N ILE A 320 11.01 17.23 16.62
CA ILE A 320 11.27 18.29 17.60
C ILE A 320 11.65 17.68 18.95
N CYS A 321 10.84 16.73 19.41
CA CYS A 321 11.03 16.07 20.69
C CYS A 321 10.47 14.65 20.66
N GLU A 322 11.04 13.82 21.51
CA GLU A 322 10.61 12.46 21.81
C GLU A 322 10.37 12.35 23.31
N ILE A 323 9.14 12.02 23.70
CA ILE A 323 8.79 11.73 25.08
C ILE A 323 8.67 10.22 25.20
N SER A 324 9.58 9.64 25.95
CA SER A 324 9.66 8.21 26.21
C SER A 324 9.19 7.89 27.62
N MET A 325 8.52 6.77 27.78
CA MET A 325 7.97 6.30 29.05
C MET A 325 8.38 4.84 29.24
N ASP A 326 9.25 4.60 30.23
CA ASP A 326 9.77 3.29 30.59
C ASP A 326 9.20 2.83 31.93
N PHE A 327 8.91 1.55 32.06
CA PHE A 327 8.48 0.96 33.32
C PHE A 327 9.66 0.29 34.01
N ASP A 328 10.06 0.84 35.15
CA ASP A 328 11.09 0.22 35.97
C ASP A 328 10.47 -0.88 36.83
N ALA A 329 10.91 -2.12 36.55
CA ALA A 329 10.42 -3.31 37.22
C ALA A 329 10.86 -3.39 38.69
N GLU A 330 11.97 -2.74 39.06
CA GLU A 330 12.51 -2.77 40.43
C GLU A 330 11.76 -1.79 41.33
N SER A 331 11.56 -0.56 40.87
CA SER A 331 10.80 0.46 41.60
C SER A 331 9.28 0.30 41.46
N LYS A 332 8.81 -0.46 40.45
CA LYS A 332 7.41 -0.56 40.01
C LYS A 332 6.80 0.79 39.61
N THR A 333 7.64 1.75 39.21
CA THR A 333 7.21 3.09 38.78
C THR A 333 7.51 3.33 37.30
N TRP A 334 6.77 4.24 36.69
CA TRP A 334 7.07 4.73 35.35
C TRP A 334 8.06 5.87 35.42
N HIS A 335 9.09 5.82 34.57
CA HIS A 335 10.04 6.90 34.34
C HIS A 335 9.76 7.53 32.99
N ILE A 336 9.61 8.85 32.98
CA ILE A 336 9.36 9.62 31.78
C ILE A 336 10.65 10.32 31.41
N VAL A 337 11.23 9.94 30.29
CA VAL A 337 12.47 10.49 29.75
C VAL A 337 12.13 11.28 28.52
N SER A 338 12.69 12.48 28.41
CA SER A 338 12.52 13.30 27.21
C SER A 338 13.86 13.51 26.51
N GLU A 339 13.90 13.24 25.21
CA GLU A 339 15.00 13.65 24.35
C GLU A 339 14.52 14.77 23.41
N SER A 340 15.31 15.83 23.32
CA SER A 340 14.95 17.02 22.56
C SER A 340 16.18 17.64 21.93
N ASN A 341 16.11 17.94 20.63
CA ASN A 341 17.22 18.56 19.92
C ASN A 341 17.27 20.08 20.15
N ASN A 342 16.11 20.75 20.15
CA ASN A 342 15.98 22.21 20.27
C ASN A 342 14.83 22.65 21.21
N ALA A 343 14.35 21.76 22.08
CA ALA A 343 13.22 22.03 22.96
C ALA A 343 13.59 21.75 24.42
N VAL A 344 12.88 22.37 25.36
CA VAL A 344 12.96 22.06 26.79
C VAL A 344 11.66 21.39 27.19
N VAL A 345 11.73 20.14 27.64
CA VAL A 345 10.58 19.40 28.14
C VAL A 345 10.47 19.62 29.65
N ARG A 346 9.34 20.16 30.10
CA ARG A 346 8.99 20.37 31.49
C ARG A 346 7.89 19.39 31.89
N ILE A 347 8.17 18.58 32.90
CA ILE A 347 7.21 17.66 33.51
C ILE A 347 6.74 18.30 34.81
N VAL A 348 5.43 18.56 34.92
CA VAL A 348 4.80 19.26 36.05
C VAL A 348 3.73 18.35 36.67
N ASP A 349 3.63 18.35 37.99
CA ASP A 349 2.66 17.57 38.79
C ASP A 349 2.67 16.07 38.49
N GLY A 350 3.86 15.47 38.47
CA GLY A 350 4.03 14.03 38.29
C GLY A 350 3.64 13.26 39.55
N VAL A 351 2.56 12.48 39.49
CA VAL A 351 2.38 11.30 40.34
C VAL A 351 2.92 10.10 39.55
N GLU A 352 3.34 9.01 40.20
CA GLU A 352 4.00 7.82 39.60
C GLU A 352 3.31 7.23 38.33
N SER A 353 2.07 7.63 38.03
CA SER A 353 1.25 7.19 36.89
C SER A 353 0.58 8.31 36.10
N SER A 354 0.79 9.59 36.40
CA SER A 354 0.23 10.70 35.63
C SER A 354 1.11 11.96 35.68
N CYS A 355 1.24 12.65 34.56
CA CYS A 355 2.00 13.91 34.50
C CYS A 355 1.46 14.87 33.44
N ASN A 356 1.71 16.16 33.66
CA ASN A 356 1.57 17.17 32.60
C ASN A 356 2.94 17.41 31.96
N CYS A 357 3.04 17.18 30.66
CA CYS A 357 4.23 17.38 29.87
C CYS A 357 4.06 18.61 28.98
N PHE A 358 4.95 19.58 29.15
CA PHE A 358 5.03 20.79 28.34
C PHE A 358 6.33 20.80 27.56
N VAL A 359 6.27 20.99 26.25
CA VAL A 359 7.46 21.14 25.40
C VAL A 359 7.57 22.60 24.99
N ASN A 360 8.69 23.20 25.35
CA ASN A 360 8.96 24.61 25.09
C ASN A 360 10.03 24.77 24.01
N ILE A 361 9.80 25.67 23.05
CA ILE A 361 10.77 26.09 22.05
C ILE A 361 10.82 27.62 22.10
N ASP A 362 12.00 28.20 22.25
CA ASP A 362 12.22 29.65 22.29
C ASP A 362 11.30 30.40 23.28
N SER A 363 11.10 29.84 24.48
CA SER A 363 10.21 30.38 25.54
C SER A 363 8.70 30.34 25.22
N LYS A 364 8.29 29.62 24.18
CA LYS A 364 6.87 29.33 23.86
C LYS A 364 6.57 27.85 24.04
N ASP A 365 5.47 27.54 24.72
CA ASP A 365 5.00 26.15 24.80
C ASP A 365 4.38 25.76 23.45
N VAL A 366 4.90 24.70 22.84
CA VAL A 366 4.51 24.21 21.51
C VAL A 366 3.68 22.94 21.61
N LEU A 367 3.86 22.18 22.69
CA LEU A 367 3.10 20.97 22.99
C LEU A 367 2.73 20.96 24.47
N ALA A 368 1.47 20.68 24.78
CA ALA A 368 1.02 20.44 26.15
C ALA A 368 0.12 19.21 26.20
N LEU A 369 0.61 18.16 26.83
CA LEU A 369 -0.07 16.88 26.98
C LEU A 369 -0.20 16.52 28.45
N ASN A 370 -1.35 15.99 28.82
CA ASN A 370 -1.49 15.22 30.04
C ASN A 370 -1.38 13.74 29.68
N LEU A 371 -0.43 13.06 30.29
CA LEU A 371 -0.14 11.65 30.09
C LEU A 371 -0.51 10.91 31.37
N GLN A 372 -1.29 9.84 31.24
CA GLN A 372 -1.64 8.97 32.36
C GLN A 372 -1.47 7.52 31.95
N ILE A 373 -0.70 6.75 32.72
CA ILE A 373 -0.38 5.37 32.42
C ILE A 373 -1.07 4.46 33.44
N SER A 374 -1.78 3.44 32.97
CA SER A 374 -2.46 2.47 33.81
C SER A 374 -2.16 1.05 33.31
N GLY A 375 -1.19 0.39 33.94
CA GLY A 375 -0.76 -0.94 33.49
C GLY A 375 -0.07 -0.88 32.13
N ARG A 376 -0.73 -1.36 31.08
CA ARG A 376 -0.24 -1.30 29.68
C ARG A 376 -0.82 -0.13 28.89
N ASP A 377 -1.87 0.49 29.42
CA ASP A 377 -2.64 1.49 28.72
C ASP A 377 -2.05 2.88 28.94
N LEU A 378 -1.93 3.65 27.86
CA LEU A 378 -1.51 5.04 27.89
C LEU A 378 -2.70 5.93 27.55
N SER A 379 -3.11 6.79 28.47
CA SER A 379 -4.10 7.84 28.24
C SER A 379 -3.41 9.16 27.93
N ILE A 380 -3.75 9.76 26.80
CA ILE A 380 -3.21 11.03 26.32
C ILE A 380 -4.36 12.02 26.22
N LYS A 381 -4.22 13.17 26.88
CA LYS A 381 -5.13 14.30 26.75
C LYS A 381 -4.37 15.54 26.28
N CYS A 382 -4.86 16.16 25.22
CA CYS A 382 -4.34 17.44 24.74
C CYS A 382 -4.83 18.58 25.63
N LEU A 383 -3.90 19.34 26.22
CA LEU A 383 -4.23 20.52 27.02
C LEU A 383 -4.55 21.72 26.12
N GLN A 384 -5.12 22.78 26.71
CA GLN A 384 -5.56 23.96 25.96
C GLN A 384 -4.36 24.79 25.51
N LEU A 385 -3.93 24.56 24.27
CA LEU A 385 -2.89 25.33 23.61
C LEU A 385 -3.31 25.58 22.16
N TYR A 386 -3.60 26.84 21.84
CA TYR A 386 -4.28 27.24 20.60
C TYR A 386 -3.50 26.88 19.32
N ASP A 387 -2.19 26.70 19.42
CA ASP A 387 -1.28 26.43 18.29
C ASP A 387 -1.06 24.93 18.01
N MET A 388 -1.81 24.05 18.68
CA MET A 388 -1.67 22.60 18.51
C MET A 388 -2.55 22.01 17.40
N ALA A 389 -3.61 22.70 16.97
CA ALA A 389 -4.51 22.18 15.96
C ALA A 389 -3.80 22.01 14.60
N GLY A 390 -3.98 20.86 13.95
CA GLY A 390 -3.34 20.49 12.68
C GLY A 390 -1.94 19.89 12.82
N LYS A 391 -1.40 19.77 14.04
CA LYS A 391 -0.10 19.13 14.27
C LYS A 391 -0.23 17.60 14.29
N LYS A 392 0.83 16.93 13.84
CA LYS A 392 0.93 15.47 13.79
C LYS A 392 1.95 14.96 14.81
N MET A 393 1.66 13.82 15.41
CA MET A 393 2.57 13.12 16.32
C MET A 393 2.49 11.61 16.03
N THR A 394 3.57 10.89 16.27
CA THR A 394 3.58 9.43 16.15
C THR A 394 3.71 8.82 17.54
N LEU A 395 2.73 8.03 17.92
CA LEU A 395 2.74 7.22 19.13
C LEU A 395 3.30 5.85 18.80
N SER A 396 4.30 5.39 19.54
CA SER A 396 4.92 4.08 19.35
C SER A 396 4.90 3.29 20.66
N ALA A 397 4.67 1.99 20.57
CA ALA A 397 4.78 1.04 21.66
C ALA A 397 5.79 -0.05 21.25
N SER A 398 6.75 -0.34 22.11
CA SER A 398 7.69 -1.44 21.89
C SER A 398 7.93 -2.25 23.15
N ASP A 399 8.46 -3.46 23.02
CA ASP A 399 9.00 -4.20 24.17
C ASP A 399 10.39 -3.66 24.55
N ARG A 400 10.87 -3.94 25.77
CA ARG A 400 12.17 -3.50 26.30
C ARG A 400 13.35 -3.97 25.43
N ASP A 401 13.21 -5.14 24.82
CA ASP A 401 14.20 -5.72 23.91
C ASP A 401 14.04 -5.23 22.44
N GLY A 402 13.04 -4.38 22.16
CA GLY A 402 12.71 -3.92 20.81
C GLY A 402 12.16 -5.02 19.88
N LYS A 403 11.88 -6.21 20.42
CA LYS A 403 11.41 -7.38 19.65
C LYS A 403 10.05 -7.15 19.00
N TYR A 404 9.16 -6.46 19.70
CA TYR A 404 7.85 -6.04 19.20
C TYR A 404 7.83 -4.52 19.14
N HIS A 405 7.27 -3.97 18.06
CA HIS A 405 7.19 -2.53 17.84
C HIS A 405 5.96 -2.23 17.00
N GLU A 406 5.11 -1.33 17.47
CA GLU A 406 3.92 -0.86 16.77
C GLU A 406 3.84 0.66 16.86
N SER A 407 3.38 1.31 15.80
CA SER A 407 3.29 2.77 15.72
C SER A 407 1.95 3.23 15.16
N LEU A 408 1.44 4.36 15.67
CA LEU A 408 0.18 4.97 15.30
C LEU A 408 0.37 6.49 15.15
N ASP A 409 0.02 7.01 13.99
CA ASP A 409 0.01 8.46 13.76
C ASP A 409 -1.26 9.09 14.32
N LEU A 410 -1.09 10.16 15.10
CA LEU A 410 -2.14 10.96 15.70
C LEU A 410 -2.15 12.36 15.09
N GLU A 411 -3.36 12.88 14.90
CA GLU A 411 -3.60 14.25 14.45
C GLU A 411 -4.34 15.02 15.54
N VAL A 412 -3.88 16.22 15.85
CA VAL A 412 -4.55 17.11 16.79
C VAL A 412 -5.56 17.98 16.06
N VAL A 413 -6.81 17.99 16.55
CA VAL A 413 -7.92 18.77 15.98
C VAL A 413 -8.49 19.73 17.01
N SER A 414 -9.07 20.85 16.55
CA SER A 414 -9.73 21.85 17.40
C SER A 414 -11.04 21.34 18.01
#